data_AF-A0A975BLU5-F1
#
_entry.id   AF-A0A975BLU5-F1
#
_cell.length_a   1.000
_cell.length_b   1.000
_cell.length_c   1.000
_cell.angle_alpha   90.00
_cell.angle_beta   90.00
_cell.angle_gamma   90.00
#
_symmetry.space_group_name_H-M   'P 1'
#
loop_
_entity.id
_entity.type
_entity.pdbx_description
1 polymer ?
#
loop_
_entity_poly.entity_id
_entity_poly.type
_entity_poly.pdbx_seq_one_letter_code
_entity_poly.pdbx_strand_id
1 'polypeptide(L)'
;MSDKKYDDALFKIDPIDPSDWKKKPAVFSKGKLKIGGHPVMEDWEDAYMKELARIASGNSGVVLELGFGLGLSANYIQQQSIDKHIIIEANKDVFVKLEEFAKNAPHKVEPILGLWEEVLPSIPDESVDGILDSRKFSSNT
;
A
#
# COMPACT_ATOMS: atom_id res chain seq x y z
N MET A 1 30.18 -33.82 -17.65
CA MET A 1 29.07 -32.88 -17.42
C MET A 1 29.49 -31.56 -18.03
N SER A 2 28.75 -31.01 -18.99
CA SER A 2 29.14 -29.77 -19.68
C SER A 2 28.83 -28.56 -18.78
N ASP A 3 29.83 -27.73 -18.51
CA ASP A 3 29.65 -26.43 -17.88
C ASP A 3 28.77 -25.56 -18.78
N LYS A 4 27.50 -25.39 -18.39
CA LYS A 4 26.63 -24.40 -19.02
C LYS A 4 27.14 -23.03 -18.62
N LYS A 5 27.77 -22.32 -19.56
CA LYS A 5 28.00 -20.88 -19.44
C LYS A 5 26.63 -20.19 -19.54
N TYR A 6 26.11 -19.75 -18.41
CA TYR A 6 24.95 -18.85 -18.41
C TYR A 6 25.43 -17.44 -18.75
N ASP A 7 24.59 -16.69 -19.45
CA ASP A 7 24.85 -15.28 -19.71
C ASP A 7 24.67 -14.50 -18.40
N ASP A 8 25.74 -13.91 -17.88
CA ASP A 8 25.72 -13.11 -16.65
C ASP A 8 24.78 -11.90 -16.77
N ALA A 9 24.40 -11.49 -17.98
CA ALA A 9 23.37 -10.47 -18.19
C ALA A 9 21.98 -10.91 -17.68
N LEU A 10 21.70 -12.21 -17.58
CA LEU A 10 20.44 -12.72 -17.03
C LEU A 10 20.29 -12.45 -15.53
N PHE A 11 21.39 -12.20 -14.82
CA PHE A 11 21.38 -11.86 -13.39
C PHE A 11 21.54 -10.35 -13.14
N LYS A 12 21.64 -9.54 -14.21
CA LYS A 12 21.65 -8.09 -14.09
C LYS A 12 20.22 -7.60 -13.92
N ILE A 13 19.85 -7.37 -12.65
CA ILE A 13 18.66 -6.62 -12.31
C ILE A 13 19.00 -5.14 -12.50
N ASP A 14 18.32 -4.49 -13.45
CA ASP A 14 18.43 -3.03 -13.58
C ASP A 14 18.02 -2.38 -12.26
N PRO A 15 18.78 -1.38 -11.75
CA PRO A 15 18.41 -0.70 -10.52
C PRO A 15 17.05 -0.02 -10.71
N ILE A 16 16.06 -0.46 -9.95
CA ILE A 16 14.73 0.14 -9.92
C ILE A 16 14.81 1.37 -9.02
N ASP A 17 14.61 2.56 -9.57
CA ASP A 17 14.37 3.77 -8.76
C ASP A 17 12.95 3.70 -8.19
N PRO A 18 12.76 3.58 -6.87
CA PRO A 18 11.42 3.54 -6.26
C PRO A 18 10.58 4.77 -6.61
N SER A 19 11.22 5.89 -6.96
CA SER A 19 10.55 7.14 -7.38
C SER A 19 9.75 6.97 -8.67
N ASP A 20 10.11 6.03 -9.54
CA ASP A 20 9.34 5.74 -10.75
C ASP A 20 7.93 5.25 -10.42
N TRP A 21 7.76 4.59 -9.28
CA TRP A 21 6.46 4.10 -8.81
C TRP A 21 5.43 5.22 -8.65
N LYS A 22 5.89 6.42 -8.23
CA LYS A 22 5.04 7.59 -7.99
C LYS A 22 4.26 8.02 -9.24
N LYS A 23 4.84 7.80 -10.42
CA LYS A 23 4.30 8.29 -11.71
C LYS A 23 3.83 7.17 -12.64
N LYS A 24 4.03 5.90 -12.29
CA LYS A 24 3.55 4.78 -13.11
C LYS A 24 2.02 4.81 -13.16
N PRO A 25 1.40 4.72 -14.34
CA PRO A 25 -0.06 4.74 -14.44
C PRO A 25 -0.70 3.59 -13.66
N ALA A 26 -1.74 3.89 -12.90
CA ALA A 26 -2.59 2.89 -12.26
C ALA A 26 -3.78 2.53 -13.16
N VAL A 27 -3.99 1.24 -13.37
CA VAL A 27 -5.10 0.69 -14.14
C VAL A 27 -6.02 -0.08 -13.20
N PHE A 28 -7.23 0.45 -13.02
CA PHE A 28 -8.29 -0.16 -12.24
C PHE A 28 -9.26 -0.89 -13.16
N SER A 29 -9.52 -2.17 -12.92
CA SER A 29 -10.49 -2.94 -13.72
C SER A 29 -11.04 -4.12 -12.94
N LYS A 30 -12.38 -4.22 -12.83
CA LYS A 30 -13.10 -5.36 -12.25
C LYS A 30 -12.46 -5.91 -10.95
N GLY A 31 -12.33 -5.05 -9.93
CA GLY A 31 -11.76 -5.47 -8.65
C GLY A 31 -10.24 -5.67 -8.65
N LYS A 32 -9.53 -5.23 -9.70
CA LYS A 32 -8.06 -5.36 -9.81
C LYS A 32 -7.41 -4.01 -9.98
N LEU A 33 -6.22 -3.88 -9.40
CA LEU A 33 -5.30 -2.77 -9.57
C LEU A 33 -4.00 -3.30 -10.18
N LYS A 34 -3.59 -2.68 -11.30
CA LYS A 34 -2.27 -2.88 -11.89
C LYS A 34 -1.51 -1.56 -11.93
N ILE A 35 -0.23 -1.57 -11.57
CA ILE A 35 0.65 -0.40 -11.70
C ILE A 35 1.89 -0.84 -12.47
N GLY A 36 2.21 -0.13 -13.54
CA GLY A 36 3.34 -0.50 -14.41
C GLY A 36 3.27 -1.91 -15.01
N GLY A 37 2.05 -2.46 -15.15
CA GLY A 37 1.82 -3.83 -15.64
C GLY A 37 1.81 -4.92 -14.57
N HIS A 38 2.28 -4.63 -13.36
CA HIS A 38 2.31 -5.58 -12.25
C HIS A 38 0.94 -5.67 -11.57
N PRO A 39 0.44 -6.87 -11.22
CA PRO A 39 -0.74 -7.03 -10.39
C PRO A 39 -0.41 -6.59 -8.96
N VAL A 40 -0.99 -5.47 -8.53
CA VAL A 40 -0.71 -4.87 -7.21
C VAL A 40 -1.77 -5.27 -6.18
N MET A 41 -3.04 -5.33 -6.59
CA MET A 41 -4.11 -5.70 -5.67
C MET A 41 -5.28 -6.32 -6.43
N GLU A 42 -5.94 -7.30 -5.83
CA GLU A 42 -7.14 -7.94 -6.38
C GLU A 42 -8.19 -8.17 -5.28
N ASP A 43 -9.46 -8.23 -5.69
CA ASP A 43 -10.62 -8.41 -4.80
C ASP A 43 -10.68 -9.76 -4.10
N TRP A 44 -10.05 -10.80 -4.64
CA TRP A 44 -9.93 -12.10 -3.96
C TRP A 44 -9.19 -12.01 -2.62
N GLU A 45 -8.41 -10.95 -2.40
CA GLU A 45 -7.69 -10.68 -1.15
C GLU A 45 -8.58 -10.13 -0.03
N ASP A 46 -9.86 -9.85 -0.31
CA ASP A 46 -10.78 -9.17 0.61
C ASP A 46 -10.83 -9.81 2.01
N ALA A 47 -11.03 -11.13 2.09
CA ALA A 47 -11.10 -11.83 3.38
C ALA A 47 -9.79 -11.75 4.17
N TYR A 48 -8.65 -11.73 3.47
CA TYR A 48 -7.34 -11.58 4.08
C TYR A 48 -7.13 -10.15 4.59
N MET A 49 -7.45 -9.14 3.78
CA MET A 49 -7.38 -7.72 4.16
C MET A 49 -8.29 -7.38 5.34
N LYS A 50 -9.46 -8.01 5.42
CA LYS A 50 -10.38 -7.87 6.56
C LYS A 50 -9.71 -8.27 7.87
N GLU A 51 -9.01 -9.40 7.89
CA GLU A 51 -8.38 -9.90 9.10
C GLU A 51 -7.18 -9.04 9.50
N LEU A 52 -6.37 -8.59 8.53
CA LEU A 52 -5.29 -7.65 8.81
C LEU A 52 -5.81 -6.32 9.38
N ALA A 53 -6.88 -5.78 8.80
CA ALA A 53 -7.53 -4.57 9.30
C ALA A 53 -8.01 -4.74 10.75
N ARG A 54 -8.64 -5.89 11.06
CA ARG A 54 -9.09 -6.21 12.42
C ARG A 54 -7.93 -6.25 13.42
N ILE A 55 -6.80 -6.83 13.03
CA ILE A 55 -5.61 -6.92 13.89
C ILE A 55 -5.00 -5.53 14.09
N ALA A 56 -4.78 -4.77 13.01
CA ALA A 56 -4.17 -3.46 13.07
C ALA A 56 -5.00 -2.45 13.88
N SER A 57 -6.33 -2.55 13.85
CA SER A 57 -7.22 -1.67 14.60
C SER A 57 -7.59 -2.19 16.00
N GLY A 58 -6.99 -3.30 16.46
CA GLY A 58 -7.40 -3.97 17.70
C GLY A 58 -7.21 -3.14 18.98
N ASN A 59 -6.34 -2.13 18.94
CA ASN A 59 -6.06 -1.24 20.07
C ASN A 59 -6.85 0.08 20.04
N SER A 60 -7.76 0.27 19.07
CA SER A 60 -8.40 1.57 18.80
C SER A 60 -7.35 2.64 18.44
N GLY A 61 -7.66 3.94 18.64
CA GLY A 61 -6.67 5.00 18.52
C GLY A 61 -6.24 5.33 17.09
N VAL A 62 -4.96 5.59 16.88
CA VAL A 62 -4.38 6.00 15.59
C VAL A 62 -3.84 4.78 14.86
N VAL A 63 -4.40 4.49 13.68
CA VAL A 63 -3.92 3.43 12.79
C VAL A 63 -3.12 4.04 11.65
N LEU A 64 -1.94 3.49 11.35
CA LEU A 64 -1.13 3.81 10.18
C LEU A 64 -1.21 2.67 9.16
N GLU A 65 -1.64 3.00 7.94
CA GLU A 65 -1.65 2.09 6.79
C GLU A 65 -0.62 2.53 5.73
N LEU A 66 0.24 1.60 5.32
CA LEU A 66 1.21 1.79 4.24
C LEU A 66 0.68 1.15 2.95
N GLY A 67 0.25 1.99 2.01
CA GLY A 67 -0.34 1.58 0.73
C GLY A 67 -1.86 1.53 0.77
N PHE A 68 -2.54 2.32 -0.06
CA PHE A 68 -4.00 2.33 -0.12
C PHE A 68 -4.54 1.26 -1.07
N GLY A 69 -3.90 1.09 -2.24
CA GLY A 69 -4.29 0.10 -3.24
C GLY A 69 -5.75 0.23 -3.70
N LEU A 70 -6.55 -0.80 -3.47
CA LEU A 70 -8.00 -0.81 -3.76
C LEU A 70 -8.87 -0.31 -2.57
N GLY A 71 -8.25 0.05 -1.45
CA GLY A 71 -8.95 0.49 -0.24
C GLY A 71 -9.66 -0.63 0.52
N LEU A 72 -9.33 -1.91 0.30
CA LEU A 72 -10.00 -3.03 0.96
C LEU A 72 -9.77 -3.00 2.47
N SER A 73 -8.51 -3.02 2.91
CA SER A 73 -8.11 -2.86 4.32
C SER A 73 -8.62 -1.55 4.90
N ALA A 74 -8.45 -0.44 4.17
CA ALA A 74 -8.92 0.87 4.61
C ALA A 74 -10.43 0.91 4.91
N ASN A 75 -11.26 0.30 4.06
CA ASN A 75 -12.70 0.18 4.28
C ASN A 75 -13.02 -0.61 5.56
N TYR A 76 -12.26 -1.67 5.85
CA TYR A 76 -12.46 -2.47 7.06
C TYR A 76 -11.95 -1.79 8.33
N ILE A 77 -10.83 -1.05 8.25
CA ILE A 77 -10.31 -0.22 9.35
C ILE A 77 -11.34 0.84 9.72
N GLN A 78 -11.96 1.49 8.73
CA GLN A 78 -13.00 2.50 8.93
C GLN A 78 -14.32 1.96 9.51
N GLN A 79 -14.48 0.64 9.61
CA GLN A 79 -15.61 0.02 10.31
C GLN A 79 -15.28 -0.28 11.79
N GLN A 80 -14.02 -0.11 12.22
CA GLN A 80 -13.58 -0.32 13.59
C GLN A 80 -13.65 0.99 14.39
N SER A 81 -13.64 0.89 15.72
CA SER A 81 -13.63 2.05 16.61
C SER A 81 -12.23 2.67 16.73
N ILE A 82 -11.82 3.43 15.72
CA ILE A 82 -10.54 4.16 15.70
C ILE A 82 -10.75 5.67 15.84
N ASP A 83 -9.69 6.40 16.21
CA ASP A 83 -9.71 7.85 16.33
C ASP A 83 -9.25 8.54 15.04
N LYS A 84 -8.20 8.00 14.41
CA LYS A 84 -7.58 8.54 13.20
C LYS A 84 -6.97 7.45 12.35
N HIS A 85 -7.05 7.59 11.03
CA HIS A 85 -6.45 6.70 10.07
C HIS A 85 -5.45 7.45 9.18
N ILE A 86 -4.16 7.23 9.38
CA ILE A 86 -3.10 7.79 8.53
C ILE A 86 -2.85 6.80 7.40
N ILE A 87 -2.92 7.26 6.15
CA ILE A 87 -2.68 6.40 4.98
C ILE A 87 -1.59 7.01 4.12
N ILE A 88 -0.47 6.30 3.95
CA ILE A 88 0.62 6.71 3.08
C ILE A 88 0.50 5.97 1.74
N GLU A 89 0.36 6.69 0.64
CA GLU A 89 0.29 6.12 -0.71
C GLU A 89 1.28 6.81 -1.65
N ALA A 90 2.07 6.01 -2.37
CA ALA A 90 3.15 6.52 -3.20
C ALA A 90 2.68 6.86 -4.62
N ASN A 91 1.74 6.10 -5.17
CA ASN A 91 1.28 6.25 -6.54
C ASN A 91 0.22 7.36 -6.66
N LYS A 92 0.45 8.33 -7.54
CA LYS A 92 -0.44 9.50 -7.70
C LYS A 92 -1.87 9.15 -8.10
N ASP A 93 -2.07 8.19 -8.99
CA ASP A 93 -3.40 7.82 -9.47
C ASP A 93 -4.20 7.11 -8.36
N VAL A 94 -3.53 6.28 -7.57
CA VAL A 94 -4.11 5.65 -6.37
C VAL A 94 -4.38 6.69 -5.28
N PHE A 95 -3.50 7.68 -5.13
CA PHE A 95 -3.66 8.75 -4.15
C PHE A 95 -4.92 9.60 -4.40
N VAL A 96 -5.27 9.87 -5.67
CA VAL A 96 -6.54 10.55 -6.00
C VAL A 96 -7.75 9.74 -5.48
N LYS A 97 -7.71 8.41 -5.56
CA LYS A 97 -8.75 7.54 -4.99
C LYS A 97 -8.76 7.58 -3.46
N LEU A 98 -7.60 7.64 -2.84
CA LEU A 98 -7.46 7.83 -1.39
C LEU A 98 -8.07 9.18 -0.94
N GLU A 99 -7.83 10.28 -1.68
CA GLU A 99 -8.45 11.57 -1.35
C GLU A 99 -9.98 11.54 -1.48
N GLU A 100 -10.50 10.83 -2.49
CA GLU A 100 -11.95 10.60 -2.64
C GLU A 100 -12.53 9.78 -1.47
N PHE A 101 -11.81 8.74 -1.05
CA PHE A 101 -12.17 7.92 0.11
C PHE A 101 -12.17 8.74 1.41
N ALA A 102 -11.11 9.51 1.65
CA ALA A 102 -10.95 10.31 2.88
C ALA A 102 -12.09 11.31 3.11
N LYS A 103 -12.68 11.86 2.04
CA LYS A 103 -13.81 12.80 2.11
C LYS A 103 -15.10 12.18 2.67
N ASN A 104 -15.27 10.87 2.50
CA ASN A 104 -16.49 10.14 2.84
C ASN A 104 -16.29 9.14 3.98
N ALA A 105 -15.09 9.10 4.56
CA ALA A 105 -14.74 8.14 5.59
C ALA A 105 -15.47 8.45 6.93
N PRO A 106 -15.95 7.42 7.66
CA PRO A 106 -16.59 7.60 8.96
C PRO A 106 -15.70 8.23 10.03
N HIS A 107 -14.41 7.87 10.04
CA HIS A 107 -13.39 8.39 10.95
C HIS A 107 -12.42 9.30 10.18
N LYS A 108 -11.69 10.16 10.90
CA LYS A 108 -10.74 11.08 10.26
C LYS A 108 -9.65 10.29 9.51
N VAL A 109 -9.55 10.53 8.21
CA VAL A 109 -8.45 10.03 7.37
C VAL A 109 -7.45 11.14 7.10
N GLU A 110 -6.17 10.85 7.27
CA GLU A 110 -5.04 11.72 6.97
C GLU A 110 -4.25 11.11 5.81
N PRO A 111 -4.55 11.50 4.55
CA PRO A 111 -3.87 10.96 3.38
C PRO A 111 -2.54 11.67 3.15
N ILE A 112 -1.45 10.91 2.97
CA ILE A 112 -0.11 11.45 2.71
C ILE A 112 0.45 10.84 1.42
N LEU A 113 0.76 11.70 0.44
CA LEU A 113 1.36 11.30 -0.83
C LEU A 113 2.88 11.19 -0.67
N GLY A 114 3.43 9.99 -0.86
CA GLY A 114 4.88 9.80 -0.84
C GLY A 114 5.30 8.34 -0.70
N LEU A 115 6.60 8.10 -0.87
CA LEU A 115 7.18 6.82 -0.48
C LEU A 115 7.19 6.76 1.05
N TRP A 116 6.87 5.58 1.61
CA TRP A 116 6.85 5.41 3.06
C TRP A 116 8.21 5.70 3.69
N GLU A 117 9.33 5.41 3.00
CA GLU A 117 10.69 5.73 3.46
C GLU A 117 10.90 7.23 3.65
N GLU A 118 10.27 8.04 2.80
CA GLU A 118 10.38 9.51 2.82
C GLU A 118 9.42 10.11 3.85
N VAL A 119 8.25 9.50 4.02
CA VAL A 119 7.17 10.03 4.86
C VAL A 119 7.31 9.58 6.31
N LEU A 120 7.71 8.33 6.60
CA LEU A 120 7.79 7.81 7.97
C LEU A 120 8.59 8.71 8.92
N PRO A 121 9.74 9.31 8.55
CA PRO A 121 10.47 10.21 9.44
C PRO A 121 9.69 11.46 9.89
N SER A 122 8.58 11.79 9.23
CA SER A 122 7.68 12.89 9.62
C SER A 122 6.58 12.48 10.59
N ILE A 123 6.36 11.18 10.79
CA ILE A 123 5.40 10.64 11.75
C ILE A 123 6.05 10.65 13.14
N PRO A 124 5.45 11.29 14.16
CA PRO A 124 6.05 11.34 15.49
C PRO A 124 6.22 9.95 16.12
N ASP A 125 7.29 9.77 16.89
CA ASP A 125 7.51 8.56 17.67
C ASP A 125 6.33 8.31 18.64
N GLU A 126 6.01 7.03 18.86
CA GLU A 126 4.96 6.58 19.79
C GLU A 126 3.57 7.20 19.52
N SER A 127 3.29 7.62 18.29
CA SER A 127 2.03 8.31 17.91
C SER A 127 0.97 7.43 17.23
N VAL A 128 1.26 6.14 17.07
CA VAL A 128 0.38 5.17 16.39
C VAL A 128 0.13 3.95 17.28
N ASP A 129 -1.11 3.49 17.33
CA ASP A 129 -1.57 2.37 18.16
C ASP A 129 -1.62 1.04 17.36
N GLY A 130 -1.57 1.14 16.03
CA GLY A 130 -1.58 0.02 15.10
C GLY A 130 -1.00 0.37 13.74
N ILE A 131 -0.34 -0.61 13.11
CA ILE A 131 0.29 -0.47 11.80
C ILE A 131 -0.18 -1.61 10.89
N LEU A 132 -0.58 -1.27 9.66
CA LEU A 132 -0.87 -2.20 8.60
C LEU A 132 0.06 -1.91 7.41
N ASP A 133 0.85 -2.91 7.01
CA ASP A 133 1.63 -2.86 5.78
C ASP A 133 0.96 -3.72 4.70
N SER A 134 0.21 -3.08 3.80
CA SER A 134 -0.57 -3.72 2.72
C SER A 134 0.19 -3.73 1.39
N ARG A 135 1.44 -3.25 1.37
CA ARG A 135 2.22 -3.18 0.14
C ARG A 135 2.54 -4.58 -0.37
N LYS A 136 2.52 -4.75 -1.70
CA LYS A 136 3.07 -5.94 -2.33
C LYS A 136 4.57 -5.76 -2.52
N PHE A 137 5.34 -6.68 -1.96
CA PHE A 137 6.73 -6.85 -2.36
C PHE A 137 6.77 -7.53 -3.72
N SER A 138 7.25 -6.82 -4.73
CA SER A 138 7.65 -7.43 -5.99
C SER A 138 9.00 -8.09 -5.78
N SER A 139 9.05 -9.41 -5.60
CA SER A 139 10.29 -10.15 -5.80
C SER A 139 10.57 -10.21 -7.29
N ASN A 140 11.74 -9.75 -7.72
CA ASN A 140 12.24 -10.03 -9.07
C ASN A 140 12.59 -11.53 -9.15
N THR A 141 11.61 -12.36 -9.47
CA THR A 141 11.80 -13.76 -9.90
C THR A 141 11.46 -13.90 -11.36
#